data_AF-A0A7J3JA59-F1
#
_entry.id   AF-A0A7J3JA59-F1
#
_cell.length_a   1.000
_cell.length_b   1.000
_cell.length_c   1.000
_cell.angle_alpha   90.00
_cell.angle_beta   90.00
_cell.angle_gamma   90.00
#
_symmetry.space_group_name_H-M   'P 1'
#
loop_
_entity.id
_entity.type
_entity.pdbx_description
1 polymer ?
#
loop_
_entity_poly.entity_id
_entity_poly.type
_entity_poly.pdbx_seq_one_letter_code
_entity_poly.pdbx_strand_id
1 'polypeptide(L)'
;MRKNVIFFILLVLNIILTGIATADATLTPSVPEFTVTIFDSSYNTEPTTTTNPYTGETVTTESSRIEQRTIEFRIKNEPFTPYTLSNDPNNWTVNYYYNIRWKGHYETDWNNLYLVSDGYPTMDYGSDYTVLSYECSYSSETGLDFEAGSIKTNLPIAAEVDFQLESMIGYISRQYAGDFGTFSFPYVFKGESSGWSDTQTITIDAASNGSSLSSQNPSATSEQSGSQVDVWFGLVAGCNCCVAWGGCCVVCVCGVLLA
;
A
#
# COMPACT_ATOMS: atom_id res chain seq x y z
N MET A 1 -29.60 60.43 13.50
CA MET A 1 -29.42 59.39 12.46
C MET A 1 -27.97 59.09 12.09
N ARG A 2 -27.01 60.04 12.14
CA ARG A 2 -25.60 59.79 11.74
C ARG A 2 -24.76 58.90 12.66
N LYS A 3 -25.11 58.72 13.94
CA LYS A 3 -24.35 57.86 14.89
C LYS A 3 -24.61 56.36 14.74
N ASN A 4 -25.77 55.96 14.20
CA ASN A 4 -26.14 54.54 14.09
C ASN A 4 -25.53 53.87 12.84
N VAL A 5 -25.13 54.66 11.84
CA VAL A 5 -24.52 54.15 10.60
C VAL A 5 -23.06 53.74 10.83
N ILE A 6 -22.33 54.47 11.69
CA ILE A 6 -20.92 54.18 11.99
C ILE A 6 -20.78 52.89 12.81
N PHE A 7 -21.73 52.62 13.72
CA PHE A 7 -21.72 51.40 14.53
C PHE A 7 -21.98 50.15 13.69
N PHE A 8 -22.85 50.24 12.68
CA PHE A 8 -23.09 49.15 11.74
C PHE A 8 -21.89 48.88 10.82
N ILE A 9 -21.17 49.91 10.38
CA ILE A 9 -19.96 49.74 9.53
C ILE A 9 -18.83 49.06 10.32
N LEU A 10 -18.63 49.40 11.60
CA LEU A 10 -17.61 48.77 12.46
C LEU A 10 -17.95 47.32 12.85
N LEU A 11 -19.23 46.97 12.94
CA LEU A 11 -19.68 45.60 13.19
C LEU A 11 -19.46 44.70 11.96
N VAL A 12 -19.75 45.20 10.76
CA VAL A 12 -19.56 44.45 9.50
C VAL A 12 -18.07 44.28 9.17
N LEU A 13 -17.20 45.23 9.53
CA LEU A 13 -15.76 45.14 9.30
C LEU A 13 -15.05 44.13 10.22
N ASN A 14 -15.60 43.85 11.41
CA ASN A 14 -15.06 42.81 12.31
C ASN A 14 -15.45 41.38 11.89
N ILE A 15 -16.54 41.21 11.14
CA ILE A 15 -16.97 39.88 10.65
C ILE A 15 -16.09 39.41 9.48
N ILE A 16 -15.47 40.32 8.72
CA ILE A 16 -14.60 39.97 7.59
C ILE A 16 -13.19 39.53 8.05
N LEU A 17 -12.82 39.80 9.31
CA LEU A 17 -11.47 39.49 9.82
C LEU A 17 -11.37 38.18 10.62
N THR A 18 -12.48 37.45 10.79
CA THR A 18 -12.47 36.12 11.40
C THR A 18 -12.56 35.04 10.33
N GLY A 19 -11.41 34.50 9.96
CA GLY A 19 -11.31 33.11 9.50
C GLY A 19 -11.35 32.89 8.00
N ILE A 20 -10.32 33.34 7.29
CA ILE A 20 -9.71 32.45 6.29
C ILE A 20 -8.38 32.02 6.89
N ALA A 21 -8.44 31.09 7.84
CA ALA A 21 -7.30 30.22 8.03
C ALA A 21 -7.27 29.33 6.78
N THR A 22 -6.55 29.77 5.73
CA THR A 22 -5.95 28.79 4.81
C THR A 22 -4.86 28.11 5.62
N ALA A 23 -5.26 27.20 6.52
CA ALA A 23 -4.39 26.11 6.86
C ALA A 23 -4.17 25.40 5.53
N ASP A 24 -3.04 25.70 4.89
CA ASP A 24 -2.48 24.83 3.86
C ASP A 24 -2.13 23.56 4.61
N ALA A 25 -3.16 22.76 4.90
CA ALA A 25 -3.04 21.49 5.56
C ALA A 25 -2.36 20.60 4.53
N THR A 26 -1.02 20.63 4.55
CA THR A 26 -0.21 19.60 3.93
C THR A 26 -0.79 18.29 4.45
N LEU A 27 -1.47 17.56 3.58
CA LEU A 27 -2.08 16.28 3.90
C LEU A 27 -0.93 15.32 4.21
N THR A 28 -0.55 15.28 5.48
CA THR A 28 0.39 14.27 5.97
C THR A 28 -0.35 12.94 5.93
N PRO A 29 0.11 11.96 5.13
CA PRO A 29 -0.53 10.67 5.10
C PRO A 29 -0.38 9.97 6.45
N SER A 30 -1.26 9.00 6.69
CA SER A 30 -1.21 8.13 7.85
C SER A 30 -0.19 7.00 7.69
N VAL A 31 0.26 6.47 8.83
CA VAL A 31 1.13 5.30 8.85
C VAL A 31 0.33 4.10 8.32
N PRO A 32 0.81 3.42 7.26
CA PRO A 32 0.03 2.40 6.58
C PRO A 32 -0.08 1.12 7.40
N GLU A 33 -1.30 0.57 7.48
CA GLU A 33 -1.54 -0.82 7.89
C GLU A 33 -1.24 -1.75 6.71
N PHE A 34 -0.33 -2.71 6.88
CA PHE A 34 0.04 -3.63 5.82
C PHE A 34 0.36 -5.03 6.34
N THR A 35 0.26 -6.02 5.45
CA THR A 35 0.72 -7.39 5.65
C THR A 35 1.63 -7.79 4.50
N VAL A 36 2.64 -8.62 4.79
CA VAL A 36 3.51 -9.22 3.80
C VAL A 36 3.42 -10.74 3.89
N THR A 37 3.30 -11.41 2.74
CA THR A 37 3.15 -12.87 2.66
C THR A 37 3.95 -13.44 1.49
N ILE A 38 4.41 -14.68 1.62
CA ILE A 38 5.04 -15.43 0.53
C ILE A 38 4.05 -16.48 0.02
N PHE A 39 3.80 -16.48 -1.28
CA PHE A 39 3.03 -17.52 -1.96
C PHE A 39 3.97 -18.45 -2.73
N ASP A 40 3.73 -19.76 -2.64
CA ASP A 40 4.40 -20.76 -3.46
C ASP A 40 3.53 -21.08 -4.69
N SER A 41 4.03 -20.73 -5.87
CA SER A 41 3.39 -21.00 -7.17
C SER A 41 4.19 -21.99 -8.00
N SER A 42 5.03 -22.80 -7.34
CA SER A 42 5.88 -23.80 -8.00
C SER A 42 5.05 -24.91 -8.65
N TYR A 43 5.52 -25.44 -9.78
CA TYR A 43 4.84 -26.49 -10.52
C TYR A 43 5.81 -27.45 -11.21
N ASN A 44 5.34 -28.65 -11.53
CA ASN A 44 6.10 -29.63 -12.29
C ASN A 44 5.72 -29.57 -13.78
N THR A 45 6.73 -29.68 -14.65
CA THR A 45 6.52 -29.88 -16.08
C THR A 45 6.59 -31.36 -16.42
N GLU A 46 5.66 -31.83 -17.25
CA GLU A 46 5.69 -33.18 -17.81
C GLU A 46 6.80 -33.30 -18.87
N PRO A 47 7.39 -34.49 -19.06
CA PRO A 47 8.39 -34.69 -20.09
C PRO A 47 7.78 -34.56 -21.48
N THR A 48 8.47 -33.90 -22.41
CA THR A 48 8.01 -33.69 -23.78
C THR A 48 9.00 -34.27 -24.77
N THR A 49 8.51 -35.02 -25.76
CA THR A 49 9.34 -35.54 -26.86
C THR A 49 8.95 -34.84 -28.15
N THR A 50 9.89 -34.16 -28.77
CA THR A 50 9.70 -33.46 -30.04
C THR A 50 10.57 -34.09 -31.11
N THR A 51 9.98 -34.42 -32.25
CA THR A 51 10.71 -34.92 -33.42
C THR A 51 10.97 -33.78 -34.39
N ASN A 52 12.24 -33.56 -34.75
CA ASN A 52 12.60 -32.60 -35.79
C ASN A 52 12.06 -33.07 -37.15
N PRO A 53 11.18 -32.31 -37.84
CA PRO A 53 10.55 -32.74 -39.08
C PRO A 53 11.50 -32.84 -40.28
N TYR A 54 12.71 -32.28 -40.18
CA TYR A 54 13.70 -32.27 -41.28
C TYR A 54 14.83 -33.28 -41.09
N THR A 55 15.16 -33.66 -39.86
CA THR A 55 16.24 -34.63 -39.56
C THR A 55 15.73 -35.96 -39.00
N GLY A 56 14.49 -36.02 -38.51
CA GLY A 56 13.91 -37.20 -37.85
C GLY A 56 14.45 -37.46 -36.44
N GLU A 57 15.35 -36.62 -35.94
CA GLU A 57 15.91 -36.73 -34.60
C GLU A 57 14.88 -36.37 -33.53
N THR A 58 14.79 -37.18 -32.49
CA THR A 58 13.93 -36.95 -31.33
C THR A 58 14.72 -36.28 -30.22
N VAL A 59 14.21 -35.17 -29.71
CA VAL A 59 14.71 -34.52 -28.50
C VAL A 59 13.65 -34.69 -27.41
N THR A 60 14.04 -35.33 -26.30
CA THR A 60 13.22 -35.45 -25.11
C THR A 60 13.68 -34.43 -24.08
N THR A 61 12.75 -33.60 -23.62
CA THR A 61 12.93 -32.73 -22.46
C THR A 61 12.36 -33.48 -21.27
N GLU A 62 13.19 -33.74 -20.27
CA GLU A 62 12.78 -34.43 -19.04
C GLU A 62 11.81 -33.59 -18.20
N SER A 63 11.07 -34.25 -17.31
CA SER A 63 10.28 -33.55 -16.31
C SER A 63 11.17 -32.73 -15.39
N SER A 64 10.75 -31.52 -15.05
CA SER A 64 11.46 -30.64 -14.14
C SER A 64 10.49 -29.95 -13.19
N ARG A 65 10.96 -29.57 -12.00
CA ARG A 65 10.23 -28.70 -11.08
C ARG A 65 10.67 -27.27 -11.32
N ILE A 66 9.72 -26.39 -11.57
CA ILE A 66 9.92 -24.94 -11.63
C ILE A 66 9.57 -24.38 -10.26
N GLU A 67 10.58 -23.89 -9.55
CA GLU A 67 10.39 -23.25 -8.24
C GLU A 67 10.10 -21.76 -8.46
N GLN A 68 8.90 -21.34 -8.07
CA GLN A 68 8.46 -19.95 -8.21
C GLN A 68 7.72 -19.53 -6.95
N ARG A 69 8.11 -18.38 -6.42
CA ARG A 69 7.47 -17.79 -5.23
C ARG A 69 7.16 -16.34 -5.48
N THR A 70 6.17 -15.81 -4.77
CA THR A 70 5.76 -14.42 -4.87
C THR A 70 5.72 -13.80 -3.49
N ILE A 71 6.45 -12.69 -3.30
CA ILE A 71 6.25 -11.83 -2.12
C ILE A 71 5.13 -10.87 -2.45
N GLU A 72 4.08 -10.86 -1.63
CA GLU A 72 2.95 -9.97 -1.76
C GLU A 72 2.86 -9.03 -0.56
N PHE A 73 2.77 -7.73 -0.83
CA PHE A 73 2.40 -6.71 0.14
C PHE A 73 0.95 -6.34 -0.09
N ARG A 74 0.12 -6.46 0.95
CA ARG A 74 -1.25 -5.98 0.95
C ARG A 74 -1.35 -4.80 1.90
N ILE A 75 -1.65 -3.63 1.36
CA ILE A 75 -1.59 -2.35 2.04
C ILE A 75 -3.01 -1.78 2.09
N LYS A 76 -3.49 -1.43 3.26
CA LYS A 76 -4.81 -0.80 3.41
C LYS A 76 -4.74 0.65 2.95
N ASN A 77 -5.62 0.99 2.01
CA ASN A 77 -5.65 2.30 1.40
C ASN A 77 -6.40 3.31 2.27
N GLU A 78 -5.98 4.57 2.15
CA GLU A 78 -6.69 5.70 2.72
C GLU A 78 -7.35 6.54 1.63
N PRO A 79 -8.50 7.18 1.90
CA PRO A 79 -9.14 8.04 0.92
C PRO A 79 -8.20 9.16 0.44
N PHE A 80 -7.82 9.12 -0.84
CA PHE A 80 -7.05 10.15 -1.48
C PHE A 80 -7.49 10.32 -2.93
N THR A 81 -7.47 11.55 -3.43
CA THR A 81 -7.75 11.86 -4.84
C THR A 81 -6.58 12.67 -5.40
N PRO A 82 -5.87 12.15 -6.42
CA PRO A 82 -4.79 12.88 -7.07
C PRO A 82 -5.25 14.23 -7.61
N TYR A 83 -4.36 15.22 -7.54
CA TYR A 83 -4.63 16.57 -8.03
C TYR A 83 -3.37 17.19 -8.64
N THR A 84 -3.56 18.12 -9.56
CA THR A 84 -2.46 18.84 -10.22
C THR A 84 -2.23 20.18 -9.54
N LEU A 85 -0.96 20.52 -9.30
CA LEU A 85 -0.56 21.82 -8.79
C LEU A 85 -0.76 22.90 -9.86
N SER A 86 -1.91 23.58 -9.81
CA SER A 86 -2.31 24.58 -10.83
C SER A 86 -1.44 25.84 -10.83
N ASN A 87 -0.68 26.08 -9.76
CA ASN A 87 0.20 27.24 -9.60
C ASN A 87 1.69 26.91 -9.84
N ASP A 88 2.02 25.66 -10.21
CA ASP A 88 3.40 25.28 -10.57
C ASP A 88 3.57 25.34 -12.10
N PRO A 89 4.65 25.96 -12.62
CA PRO A 89 4.87 26.06 -14.07
C PRO A 89 4.99 24.70 -14.78
N ASN A 90 5.26 23.63 -14.04
CA ASN A 90 5.42 22.28 -14.59
C ASN A 90 4.14 21.43 -14.46
N ASN A 91 3.08 21.94 -13.82
CA ASN A 91 1.82 21.21 -13.60
C ASN A 91 2.04 19.81 -13.00
N TRP A 92 2.80 19.71 -11.92
CA TRP A 92 3.05 18.43 -11.26
C TRP A 92 1.76 17.82 -10.70
N THR A 93 1.58 16.51 -10.91
CA THR A 93 0.47 15.75 -10.32
C THR A 93 0.90 15.17 -9.00
N VAL A 94 0.21 15.56 -7.93
CA VAL A 94 0.34 15.00 -6.60
C VAL A 94 -0.40 13.66 -6.56
N ASN A 95 0.32 12.60 -6.17
CA ASN A 95 -0.19 11.24 -6.03
C ASN A 95 0.07 10.71 -4.61
N TYR A 96 -0.57 9.59 -4.30
CA TYR A 96 -0.33 8.79 -3.11
C TYR A 96 0.58 7.61 -3.48
N TYR A 97 1.73 7.52 -2.80
CA TYR A 97 2.77 6.53 -3.04
C TYR A 97 3.06 5.72 -1.78
N TYR A 98 3.69 4.57 -1.98
CA TYR A 98 4.24 3.75 -0.90
C TYR A 98 5.74 3.58 -1.08
N ASN A 99 6.51 3.80 -0.01
CA ASN A 99 7.91 3.41 0.05
C ASN A 99 8.04 2.18 0.96
N ILE A 100 8.82 1.19 0.52
CA ILE A 100 9.07 -0.02 1.29
C ILE A 100 10.55 -0.07 1.58
N ARG A 101 10.91 -0.45 2.81
CA ARG A 101 12.27 -0.78 3.19
C ARG A 101 12.33 -2.15 3.83
N TRP A 102 13.48 -2.79 3.70
CA TRP A 102 13.74 -4.13 4.21
C TRP A 102 15.12 -4.21 4.85
N LYS A 103 15.28 -5.19 5.74
CA LYS A 103 16.58 -5.58 6.29
C LYS A 103 16.52 -7.04 6.76
N GLY A 104 17.67 -7.67 6.92
CA GLY A 104 17.74 -8.90 7.71
C GLY A 104 17.30 -8.62 9.15
N HIS A 105 16.65 -9.59 9.80
CA HIS A 105 16.14 -9.42 11.17
C HIS A 105 17.25 -8.97 12.15
N TYR A 106 18.44 -9.51 11.97
CA TYR A 106 19.63 -9.22 12.78
C TYR A 106 20.48 -8.05 12.25
N GLU A 107 20.10 -7.43 11.13
CA GLU A 107 20.78 -6.25 10.60
C GLU A 107 20.28 -4.98 11.29
N THR A 108 21.13 -3.95 11.30
CA THR A 108 20.80 -2.61 11.80
C THR A 108 20.31 -1.68 10.72
N ASP A 109 20.87 -1.82 9.52
CA ASP A 109 20.71 -0.85 8.45
C ASP A 109 19.57 -1.26 7.52
N TRP A 110 18.71 -0.30 7.19
CA TRP A 110 17.58 -0.53 6.29
C TRP A 110 17.96 -0.23 4.84
N ASN A 111 17.47 -1.08 3.94
CA ASN A 111 17.59 -0.91 2.50
C ASN A 111 16.24 -0.51 1.92
N ASN A 112 16.18 0.53 1.10
CA ASN A 112 14.96 0.87 0.37
C ASN A 112 14.74 -0.12 -0.77
N LEU A 113 13.49 -0.50 -0.98
CA LEU A 113 13.08 -1.41 -2.05
C LEU A 113 13.11 -0.74 -3.43
N TYR A 114 12.99 0.58 -3.46
CA TYR A 114 12.96 1.38 -4.69
C TYR A 114 13.97 2.52 -4.63
N LEU A 115 14.57 2.81 -5.77
CA LEU A 115 15.24 4.09 -5.99
C LEU A 115 14.21 5.14 -6.41
N VAL A 116 14.41 6.40 -6.02
CA VAL A 116 13.52 7.51 -6.44
C VAL A 116 13.43 7.60 -7.98
N SER A 117 14.49 7.20 -8.70
CA SER A 117 14.53 7.15 -10.16
C SER A 117 13.64 6.08 -10.78
N ASP A 118 13.39 4.98 -10.07
CA ASP A 118 12.49 3.91 -10.50
C ASP A 118 11.03 4.33 -10.32
N GLY A 119 10.80 5.33 -9.46
CA GLY A 119 9.49 5.70 -8.97
C GLY A 119 9.10 4.90 -7.73
N TYR A 120 7.91 5.18 -7.22
CA TYR A 120 7.29 4.44 -6.13
C TYR A 120 5.96 3.85 -6.61
N PRO A 121 5.56 2.69 -6.08
CA PRO A 121 4.21 2.17 -6.31
C PRO A 121 3.17 3.19 -5.85
N THR A 122 2.14 3.39 -6.67
CA THR A 122 1.01 4.26 -6.37
C THR A 122 -0.13 3.48 -5.75
N MET A 123 -0.93 4.16 -4.94
CA MET A 123 -2.20 3.63 -4.45
C MET A 123 -3.13 3.20 -5.58
N ASP A 124 -3.84 2.09 -5.39
CA ASP A 124 -5.03 1.75 -6.17
C ASP A 124 -6.24 2.55 -5.67
N TYR A 125 -6.52 3.68 -6.32
CA TYR A 125 -7.55 4.65 -5.90
C TYR A 125 -8.99 4.13 -5.91
N GLY A 126 -9.25 2.94 -6.49
CA GLY A 126 -10.58 2.33 -6.55
C GLY A 126 -10.80 1.20 -5.54
N SER A 127 -9.81 0.89 -4.71
CA SER A 127 -9.80 -0.30 -3.84
C SER A 127 -9.53 0.08 -2.38
N ASP A 128 -10.08 -0.72 -1.46
CA ASP A 128 -9.75 -0.65 -0.03
C ASP A 128 -8.29 -1.07 0.24
N TYR A 129 -7.66 -1.77 -0.71
CA TYR A 129 -6.29 -2.26 -0.60
C TYR A 129 -5.50 -2.07 -1.89
N THR A 130 -4.23 -1.69 -1.74
CA THR A 130 -3.22 -1.83 -2.79
C THR A 130 -2.47 -3.14 -2.58
N VAL A 131 -2.36 -3.96 -3.64
CA VAL A 131 -1.62 -5.22 -3.62
C VAL A 131 -0.40 -5.07 -4.51
N LEU A 132 0.79 -5.29 -3.95
CA LEU A 132 2.06 -5.27 -4.67
C LEU A 132 2.65 -6.67 -4.65
N SER A 133 2.81 -7.28 -5.83
CA SER A 133 3.27 -8.66 -5.97
C SER A 133 4.60 -8.70 -6.72
N TYR A 134 5.59 -9.37 -6.13
CA TYR A 134 6.95 -9.53 -6.67
C TYR A 134 7.23 -11.00 -6.89
N GLU A 135 7.29 -11.40 -8.16
CA GLU A 135 7.73 -12.74 -8.53
C GLU A 135 9.22 -12.90 -8.24
N CYS A 136 9.56 -14.04 -7.63
CA CYS A 136 10.89 -14.35 -7.16
C CYS A 136 11.29 -15.74 -7.67
N SER A 137 12.53 -15.86 -8.14
CA SER A 137 13.11 -17.19 -8.35
C SER A 137 13.56 -17.77 -7.02
N TYR A 138 13.30 -19.05 -6.80
CA TYR A 138 13.71 -19.76 -5.60
C TYR A 138 14.66 -20.91 -5.93
N SER A 139 15.69 -21.09 -5.10
CA SER A 139 16.59 -22.23 -5.12
C SER A 139 16.72 -22.81 -3.73
N SER A 140 16.74 -24.15 -3.63
CA SER A 140 17.01 -24.87 -2.39
C SER A 140 18.47 -24.78 -1.92
N GLU A 141 19.36 -24.16 -2.70
CA GLU A 141 20.76 -23.94 -2.34
C GLU A 141 21.02 -22.50 -1.88
N THR A 142 20.41 -21.52 -2.55
CA THR A 142 20.70 -20.09 -2.33
C THR A 142 19.53 -19.29 -1.76
N GLY A 143 18.32 -19.84 -1.70
CA GLY A 143 17.14 -19.15 -1.18
C GLY A 143 16.37 -18.39 -2.26
N LEU A 144 15.86 -17.22 -1.91
CA LEU A 144 14.93 -16.45 -2.72
C LEU A 144 15.65 -15.25 -3.36
N ASP A 145 15.71 -15.21 -4.68
CA ASP A 145 16.16 -14.01 -5.39
C ASP A 145 14.96 -13.07 -5.58
N PHE A 146 15.09 -11.89 -4.99
CA PHE A 146 14.06 -10.86 -4.95
C PHE A 146 14.50 -9.64 -5.76
N GLU A 147 13.62 -9.18 -6.66
CA GLU A 147 13.86 -8.01 -7.50
C GLU A 147 12.69 -7.03 -7.42
N ALA A 148 13.01 -5.75 -7.16
CA ALA A 148 12.07 -4.65 -7.19
C ALA A 148 12.72 -3.42 -7.81
N GLY A 149 12.25 -3.03 -9.00
CA GLY A 149 12.88 -1.94 -9.76
C GLY A 149 14.34 -2.24 -10.07
N SER A 150 15.24 -1.33 -9.72
CA SER A 150 16.68 -1.50 -9.89
C SER A 150 17.36 -2.28 -8.76
N ILE A 151 16.62 -2.66 -7.71
CA ILE A 151 17.15 -3.39 -6.55
C ILE A 151 17.00 -4.89 -6.77
N LYS A 152 18.11 -5.62 -6.65
CA LYS A 152 18.17 -7.08 -6.64
C LYS A 152 18.86 -7.54 -5.38
N THR A 153 18.27 -8.51 -4.68
CA THR A 153 18.85 -9.10 -3.48
C THR A 153 18.58 -10.59 -3.44
N ASN A 154 19.40 -11.31 -2.70
CA ASN A 154 19.21 -12.72 -2.40
C ASN A 154 18.91 -12.86 -0.91
N LEU A 155 17.78 -13.47 -0.59
CA LEU A 155 17.34 -13.75 0.77
C LEU A 155 17.61 -15.24 1.05
N PRO A 156 18.58 -15.57 1.91
CA PRO A 156 18.99 -16.95 2.11
C PRO A 156 17.89 -17.79 2.77
N ILE A 157 18.02 -19.11 2.66
CA ILE A 157 17.09 -20.05 3.27
C ILE A 157 17.10 -19.88 4.80
N ALA A 158 15.92 -19.99 5.40
CA ALA A 158 15.68 -19.75 6.82
C ALA A 158 16.02 -18.32 7.29
N ALA A 159 16.20 -17.37 6.37
CA ALA A 159 16.35 -15.97 6.73
C ALA A 159 15.05 -15.42 7.32
N GLU A 160 15.18 -14.62 8.35
CA GLU A 160 14.14 -13.73 8.84
C GLU A 160 14.37 -12.35 8.24
N VAL A 161 13.35 -11.80 7.58
CA VAL A 161 13.43 -10.54 6.86
C VAL A 161 12.36 -9.61 7.38
N ASP A 162 12.79 -8.43 7.83
CA ASP A 162 11.94 -7.39 8.37
C ASP A 162 11.58 -6.40 7.27
N PHE A 163 10.30 -6.01 7.21
CA PHE A 163 9.77 -5.01 6.30
C PHE A 163 9.12 -3.87 7.07
N GLN A 164 9.25 -2.66 6.52
CA GLN A 164 8.48 -1.49 6.92
C GLN A 164 8.03 -0.73 5.69
N LEU A 165 6.94 0.02 5.86
CA LEU A 165 6.26 0.75 4.81
C LEU A 165 5.97 2.17 5.27
N GLU A 166 6.11 3.11 4.36
CA GLU A 166 5.80 4.53 4.57
C GLU A 166 4.85 5.00 3.47
N SER A 167 3.79 5.69 3.85
CA SER A 167 2.89 6.36 2.91
C SER A 167 3.45 7.72 2.57
N MET A 168 3.33 8.14 1.31
CA MET A 168 3.84 9.43 0.87
C MET A 168 2.84 10.13 -0.05
N ILE A 169 2.54 11.40 0.21
CA ILE A 169 1.70 12.23 -0.66
C ILE A 169 2.60 13.31 -1.28
N GLY A 170 2.73 13.30 -2.60
CA GLY A 170 3.66 14.20 -3.26
C GLY A 170 3.83 13.94 -4.74
N TYR A 171 4.97 14.34 -5.29
CA TYR A 171 5.35 14.11 -6.67
C TYR A 171 6.86 13.92 -6.79
N ILE A 172 7.29 13.20 -7.82
CA ILE A 172 8.70 13.01 -8.13
C ILE A 172 9.11 14.04 -9.19
N SER A 173 10.19 14.78 -8.93
CA SER A 173 10.72 15.77 -9.85
C SER A 173 12.24 15.64 -9.97
N ARG A 174 12.81 16.13 -11.08
CA ARG A 174 14.26 16.24 -11.22
C ARG A 174 14.70 17.60 -10.68
N GLN A 175 15.64 17.61 -9.75
CA GLN A 175 16.19 18.85 -9.20
C GLN A 175 17.58 19.11 -9.74
N TYR A 176 17.89 20.36 -10.07
CA TYR A 176 19.26 20.72 -10.41
C TYR A 176 20.14 20.58 -9.16
N ALA A 177 21.15 19.72 -9.24
CA ALA A 177 22.20 19.58 -8.25
C ALA A 177 23.54 19.80 -8.97
N GLY A 178 24.09 21.00 -8.84
CA GLY A 178 25.38 21.34 -9.43
C GLY A 178 26.10 22.40 -8.60
N ASP A 179 27.32 22.07 -8.19
CA ASP A 179 28.36 23.07 -7.96
C ASP A 179 29.21 23.18 -9.24
N PHE A 180 29.72 24.38 -9.50
CA PHE A 180 30.45 24.80 -10.70
C PHE A 180 31.14 23.66 -11.49
N GLY A 181 30.49 23.17 -12.55
CA GLY A 181 31.11 22.32 -13.59
C GLY A 181 30.50 20.93 -13.81
N THR A 182 29.61 20.44 -12.93
CA THR A 182 28.89 19.18 -13.16
C THR A 182 27.38 19.40 -13.14
N PHE A 183 26.70 19.14 -14.26
CA PHE A 183 25.24 19.23 -14.35
C PHE A 183 24.64 17.88 -13.94
N SER A 184 24.07 17.79 -12.74
CA SER A 184 23.29 16.63 -12.30
C SER A 184 21.83 17.01 -12.08
N PHE A 185 20.93 16.10 -12.45
CA PHE A 185 19.48 16.24 -12.27
C PHE A 185 18.91 15.01 -11.56
N PRO A 186 19.25 14.78 -10.27
CA PRO A 186 18.73 13.67 -9.49
C PRO A 186 17.20 13.72 -9.39
N TYR A 187 16.58 12.54 -9.37
CA TYR A 187 15.18 12.39 -9.01
C TYR A 187 15.03 12.60 -7.50
N VAL A 188 14.07 13.45 -7.12
CA VAL A 188 13.76 13.79 -5.73
C VAL A 188 12.26 13.73 -5.54
N PHE A 189 11.83 13.06 -4.48
CA PHE A 189 10.45 13.11 -4.02
C PHE A 189 10.21 14.43 -3.28
N LYS A 190 9.11 15.11 -3.60
CA LYS A 190 8.64 16.32 -2.91
C LYS A 190 7.24 16.08 -2.39
N GLY A 191 7.05 16.19 -1.09
CA GLY A 191 5.77 15.94 -0.45
C GLY A 191 5.92 15.68 1.03
N GLU A 192 4.85 15.13 1.61
CA GLU A 192 4.79 14.69 3.00
C GLU A 192 4.87 13.17 3.07
N SER A 193 5.38 12.66 4.19
CA SER A 193 5.41 11.23 4.47
C SER A 193 4.86 10.92 5.86
N SER A 194 4.38 9.70 6.05
CA SER A 194 3.74 9.30 7.30
C SER A 194 4.71 8.85 8.39
N GLY A 195 5.99 8.66 8.05
CA GLY A 195 6.91 7.87 8.84
C GLY A 195 6.73 6.36 8.58
N TRP A 196 7.57 5.58 9.23
CA TRP A 196 7.60 4.13 9.02
C TRP A 196 6.57 3.39 9.87
N SER A 197 5.92 2.40 9.27
CA SER A 197 5.02 1.47 9.95
C SER A 197 5.73 0.54 10.95
N ASP A 198 4.94 -0.19 11.73
CA ASP A 198 5.44 -1.30 12.53
C ASP A 198 6.10 -2.37 11.63
N THR A 199 7.07 -3.08 12.19
CA THR A 199 7.81 -4.11 11.46
C THR A 199 6.95 -5.37 11.25
N GLN A 200 6.90 -5.84 10.01
CA GLN A 200 6.41 -7.17 9.67
C GLN A 200 7.61 -8.06 9.33
N THR A 201 7.69 -9.25 9.93
CA THR A 201 8.77 -10.20 9.69
C THR A 201 8.24 -11.41 8.94
N ILE A 202 8.96 -11.83 7.90
CA ILE A 202 8.71 -13.10 7.20
C ILE A 202 9.92 -14.03 7.34
N THR A 203 9.67 -15.33 7.25
CA THR A 203 10.71 -16.35 7.19
C THR A 203 10.78 -16.94 5.78
N ILE A 204 11.98 -17.07 5.22
CA ILE A 204 12.19 -17.72 3.94
C ILE A 204 12.29 -19.23 4.16
N ASP A 205 11.16 -19.92 4.04
CA ASP A 205 11.13 -21.37 4.24
C ASP A 205 11.91 -22.12 3.17
N ALA A 206 12.45 -23.29 3.52
CA ALA A 206 12.95 -24.23 2.53
C ALA A 206 11.83 -24.63 1.55
N ALA A 207 12.16 -24.97 0.30
CA ALA A 207 11.20 -25.53 -0.64
C ALA A 207 10.48 -26.71 0.01
N SER A 208 9.16 -26.60 0.13
CA SER A 208 8.37 -27.74 0.55
C SER A 208 8.43 -28.78 -0.58
N ASN A 209 8.98 -29.95 -0.29
CA ASN A 209 8.78 -31.12 -1.15
C ASN A 209 7.32 -31.53 -0.99
N GLY A 210 6.44 -30.97 -1.83
CA GLY A 210 5.05 -31.35 -2.01
C GLY A 210 4.37 -31.91 -0.74
N SER A 211 3.99 -31.02 0.17
CA SER A 211 3.01 -31.38 1.21
C SER A 211 2.04 -30.24 1.40
N SER A 212 0.76 -30.53 1.22
CA SER A 212 -0.37 -29.61 1.39
C SER A 212 -0.26 -28.85 2.72
N LEU A 213 -0.12 -27.53 2.66
CA LEU A 213 -0.18 -26.68 3.85
C LEU A 213 -1.62 -26.68 4.39
N SER A 214 -1.74 -27.17 5.62
CA SER A 214 -2.94 -27.08 6.44
C SER A 214 -3.08 -25.65 6.97
N SER A 215 -4.28 -25.09 6.80
CA SER A 215 -4.67 -23.80 7.37
C SER A 215 -4.53 -23.84 8.90
N GLN A 216 -3.57 -23.09 9.43
CA GLN A 216 -3.53 -22.80 10.86
C GLN A 216 -4.32 -21.52 11.14
N ASN A 217 -5.49 -21.72 11.74
CA ASN A 217 -6.30 -20.71 12.40
C ASN A 217 -5.55 -20.17 13.64
N PRO A 218 -5.43 -18.85 13.86
CA PRO A 218 -4.78 -18.33 15.06
C PRO A 218 -5.59 -18.65 16.31
N SER A 219 -4.91 -19.26 17.29
CA SER A 219 -5.44 -19.59 18.60
C SER A 219 -5.45 -18.34 19.49
N ALA A 220 -6.62 -17.95 19.97
CA ALA A 220 -6.78 -16.84 20.90
C ALA A 220 -6.20 -17.22 22.27
N THR A 221 -5.28 -16.39 22.78
CA THR A 221 -4.89 -16.43 24.20
C THR A 221 -5.53 -15.23 24.89
N SER A 222 -6.45 -15.52 25.79
CA SER A 222 -7.07 -14.59 26.73
C SER A 222 -6.15 -14.37 27.93
N GLU A 223 -5.84 -13.12 28.27
CA GLU A 223 -5.62 -12.72 29.66
C GLU A 223 -6.35 -11.41 29.96
N GLN A 224 -7.20 -11.50 30.99
CA GLN A 224 -8.12 -10.51 31.49
C GLN A 224 -7.51 -9.94 32.78
N SER A 225 -7.31 -8.62 32.85
CA SER A 225 -7.17 -7.92 34.13
C SER A 225 -8.08 -6.71 34.12
N GLY A 226 -9.15 -6.79 34.90
CA GLY A 226 -10.22 -5.81 34.93
C GLY A 226 -9.90 -4.55 35.72
N SER A 227 -10.50 -3.45 35.29
CA SER A 227 -11.12 -2.50 36.21
C SER A 227 -12.42 -2.00 35.59
N GLN A 228 -13.50 -2.30 36.30
CA GLN A 228 -14.89 -2.01 36.01
C GLN A 228 -15.19 -0.53 36.25
N VAL A 229 -15.87 0.13 35.29
CA VAL A 229 -16.74 1.29 35.58
C VAL A 229 -18.03 1.10 34.79
N ASP A 230 -19.10 0.84 35.53
CA ASP A 230 -20.47 0.74 35.04
C ASP A 230 -21.01 2.11 34.60
N VAL A 231 -21.62 2.18 33.42
CA VAL A 231 -22.72 3.12 33.16
C VAL A 231 -23.77 2.42 32.29
N TRP A 232 -24.99 2.32 32.83
CA TRP A 232 -26.15 1.65 32.27
C TRP A 232 -27.26 2.66 32.03
N PHE A 233 -27.80 2.72 30.80
CA PHE A 233 -29.19 3.06 30.43
C PHE A 233 -29.35 2.53 28.98
N GLY A 234 -30.01 1.41 28.69
CA GLY A 234 -31.47 1.23 28.63
C GLY A 234 -32.06 2.01 27.43
N LEU A 235 -32.85 1.50 26.48
CA LEU A 235 -33.52 0.21 26.27
C LEU A 235 -34.13 0.21 24.82
N VAL A 236 -33.88 -0.86 24.05
CA VAL A 236 -34.76 -1.66 23.14
C VAL A 236 -35.63 -1.03 22.02
N ALA A 237 -35.48 -1.62 20.82
CA ALA A 237 -36.49 -2.20 19.89
C ALA A 237 -36.10 -1.91 18.42
N GLY A 238 -36.14 -2.81 17.43
CA GLY A 238 -36.64 -4.18 17.33
C GLY A 238 -36.29 -4.76 15.95
N CYS A 239 -36.44 -6.07 15.85
CA CYS A 239 -36.15 -6.94 14.71
C CYS A 239 -37.08 -6.66 13.49
N ASN A 240 -36.59 -6.81 12.26
CA ASN A 240 -37.21 -7.76 11.32
C ASN A 240 -36.37 -8.06 10.08
N CYS A 241 -36.22 -9.35 9.81
CA CYS A 241 -35.79 -9.94 8.56
C CYS A 241 -36.84 -9.68 7.46
N CYS A 242 -36.41 -9.36 6.23
CA CYS A 242 -37.17 -9.62 5.02
C CYS A 242 -36.21 -10.02 3.89
N VAL A 243 -36.31 -11.29 3.47
CA VAL A 243 -35.86 -11.79 2.18
C VAL A 243 -36.94 -11.44 1.16
N ALA A 244 -36.60 -10.84 0.02
CA ALA A 244 -37.48 -10.83 -1.15
C ALA A 244 -36.68 -10.74 -2.46
N TRP A 245 -36.87 -11.78 -3.26
CA TRP A 245 -36.61 -11.86 -4.69
C TRP A 245 -37.48 -10.88 -5.49
N GLY A 246 -36.93 -10.38 -6.60
CA GLY A 246 -37.66 -10.25 -7.86
C GLY A 246 -38.63 -9.07 -8.06
N GLY A 247 -38.20 -8.10 -8.86
CA GLY A 247 -39.00 -7.52 -9.93
C GLY A 247 -39.97 -6.36 -9.59
N CYS A 248 -39.82 -5.29 -10.38
CA CYS A 248 -40.75 -4.17 -10.61
C CYS A 248 -40.79 -2.99 -9.61
N CYS A 249 -40.07 -1.94 -10.04
CA CYS A 249 -40.39 -0.50 -10.03
C CYS A 249 -41.53 0.02 -9.16
N VAL A 250 -41.20 0.92 -8.22
CA VAL A 250 -41.97 2.14 -7.92
C VAL A 250 -40.99 3.28 -7.65
N VAL A 251 -41.12 4.37 -8.42
CA VAL A 251 -40.45 5.65 -8.17
C VAL A 251 -40.97 6.23 -6.86
N CYS A 252 -40.09 6.57 -5.92
CA CYS A 252 -40.42 7.41 -4.78
C CYS A 252 -39.43 8.57 -4.68
N VAL A 253 -39.91 9.74 -5.07
CA VAL A 253 -39.35 11.05 -4.73
C VAL A 253 -39.75 11.35 -3.28
N CYS A 254 -38.78 11.68 -2.43
CA CYS A 254 -39.04 12.37 -1.16
C CYS A 254 -37.93 13.38 -0.92
N GLY A 255 -38.24 14.64 -1.19
CA GLY A 255 -37.61 15.76 -0.50
C GLY A 255 -38.34 15.99 0.83
N VAL A 256 -37.60 16.39 1.86
CA VAL A 256 -38.18 17.07 3.03
C VAL A 256 -37.26 18.24 3.41
N LEU A 257 -37.87 19.42 3.31
CA LEU A 257 -37.45 20.68 3.89
C LEU A 257 -37.67 20.66 5.42
N LEU A 258 -36.67 21.17 6.14
CA LEU A 258 -36.71 22.00 7.36
C LEU A 258 -37.70 21.67 8.50
N ALA A 259 -37.11 21.50 9.69
CA ALA A 259 -37.37 22.40 10.82
C ALA A 259 -36.02 22.89 11.36
#